data_AF-A0A2T0QZA2-F1
#
_entry.id   AF-A0A2T0QZA2-F1
#
_cell.length_a   1.000
_cell.length_b   1.000
_cell.length_c   1.000
_cell.angle_alpha   90.00
_cell.angle_beta   90.00
_cell.angle_gamma   90.00
#
_symmetry.space_group_name_H-M   'P 1'
#
loop_
_entity.id
_entity.type
_entity.pdbx_description
1 polymer ?
#
loop_
_entity_poly.entity_id
_entity_poly.type
_entity_poly.pdbx_seq_one_letter_code
_entity_poly.pdbx_strand_id
1 'polypeptide(L)'
;MDDQPAQPAPRAAVGEISEVIRPAAIVPEEAARSVLVELALRDVQNGGVWQAGPSLWSRYDRPWHGPDNAAGAELIGRIHVAYGTPTKYEITIYRVTVTLFGSQLGWSVESLCDEALGHGGLRLKDCPRATLAAPPPPFRG
;
A
#
# COMPACT_ATOMS: atom_id res chain seq x y z
N MET A 1 -4.81 -32.13 12.30
CA MET A 1 -3.80 -31.42 13.12
C MET A 1 -3.06 -30.58 12.11
N ASP A 2 -3.72 -29.50 11.71
CA ASP A 2 -3.36 -28.70 10.55
C ASP A 2 -2.21 -27.78 10.94
N ASP A 3 -1.02 -28.16 10.46
CA ASP A 3 0.21 -27.39 10.57
C ASP A 3 0.09 -26.19 9.61
N GLN A 4 -0.39 -25.06 10.13
CA GLN A 4 -0.44 -23.81 9.38
C GLN A 4 0.96 -23.19 9.41
N PRO A 5 1.68 -23.10 8.27
CA PRO A 5 3.03 -22.57 8.27
C PRO A 5 3.00 -21.11 8.69
N ALA A 6 3.80 -20.80 9.72
CA ALA A 6 4.02 -19.43 10.19
C ALA A 6 4.46 -18.56 9.01
N GLN A 7 3.69 -17.50 8.71
CA GLN A 7 4.10 -16.48 7.76
C GLN A 7 5.45 -15.91 8.20
N PRO A 8 6.49 -15.93 7.36
CA PRO A 8 7.76 -15.30 7.70
C PRO A 8 7.53 -13.80 7.88
N ALA A 9 7.97 -13.26 9.01
CA ALA A 9 7.99 -11.82 9.25
C ALA A 9 8.73 -11.13 8.08
N PRO A 10 8.23 -10.00 7.55
CA PRO A 10 8.88 -9.33 6.44
C PRO A 10 10.28 -8.89 6.88
N ARG A 11 11.31 -9.54 6.33
CA ARG A 11 12.69 -9.03 6.38
C ARG A 11 12.65 -7.66 5.71
N ALA A 12 12.77 -6.59 6.49
CA ALA A 12 13.15 -5.30 5.95
C ALA A 12 14.49 -5.52 5.25
N ALA A 13 14.47 -5.54 3.92
CA ALA A 13 15.67 -5.78 3.15
C ALA A 13 16.59 -4.56 3.33
N VAL A 14 17.87 -4.81 3.58
CA VAL A 14 18.90 -3.76 3.64
C VAL A 14 18.82 -2.96 2.32
N GLY A 15 18.35 -1.71 2.39
CA GLY A 15 18.14 -0.83 1.24
C GLY A 15 16.70 -0.34 1.02
N GLU A 16 15.71 -0.81 1.76
CA GLU A 16 14.34 -0.27 1.67
C GLU A 16 14.17 1.03 2.48
N ILE A 17 13.69 2.10 1.84
CA ILE A 17 13.25 3.33 2.51
C ILE A 17 11.79 3.11 2.92
N SER A 18 11.57 2.79 4.19
CA SER A 18 10.23 2.65 4.74
C SER A 18 9.84 3.88 5.55
N GLU A 19 8.77 4.55 5.15
CA GLU A 19 8.19 5.65 5.92
C GLU A 19 6.81 5.28 6.46
N VAL A 20 6.62 5.54 7.74
CA VAL A 20 5.30 5.42 8.38
C VAL A 20 4.59 6.74 8.16
N ILE A 21 3.45 6.70 7.46
CA ILE A 21 2.64 7.87 7.22
C ILE A 21 1.91 8.21 8.52
N ARG A 22 2.37 9.27 9.22
CA ARG A 22 1.75 9.77 10.45
C ARG A 22 1.32 11.23 10.31
N PRO A 23 0.04 11.57 10.58
CA PRO A 23 -1.06 10.64 10.82
C PRO A 23 -1.43 9.87 9.53
N ALA A 24 -2.02 8.68 9.70
CA ALA A 24 -2.40 7.82 8.58
C ALA A 24 -3.33 8.57 7.63
N ALA A 25 -3.16 8.35 6.32
CA ALA A 25 -4.01 8.98 5.32
C ALA A 25 -5.28 8.15 5.14
N ILE A 26 -6.44 8.80 5.20
CA ILE A 26 -7.75 8.21 4.96
C ILE A 26 -8.13 8.49 3.52
N VAL A 27 -8.48 7.43 2.79
CA VAL A 27 -9.03 7.47 1.44
C VAL A 27 -10.55 7.31 1.58
N PRO A 28 -11.35 8.33 1.21
CA PRO A 28 -12.81 8.26 1.23
C PRO A 28 -13.36 7.15 0.33
N GLU A 29 -14.57 6.66 0.63
CA GLU A 29 -15.23 5.57 -0.09
C GLU A 29 -15.22 5.67 -1.61
N GLU A 30 -15.68 6.80 -2.13
CA GLU A 30 -15.84 6.96 -3.58
C GLU A 30 -14.47 6.89 -4.29
N ALA A 31 -13.47 7.54 -3.73
CA ALA A 31 -12.10 7.49 -4.22
C ALA A 31 -11.50 6.08 -4.06
N ALA A 32 -11.73 5.43 -2.92
CA ALA A 32 -11.25 4.08 -2.64
C ALA A 32 -11.77 3.07 -3.67
N ARG A 33 -13.06 3.13 -4.03
CA ARG A 33 -13.65 2.28 -5.06
C ARG A 33 -12.97 2.49 -6.41
N SER A 34 -12.82 3.73 -6.85
CA SER A 34 -12.17 4.07 -8.12
C SER A 34 -10.71 3.60 -8.16
N VAL A 35 -9.96 3.81 -7.08
CA VAL A 35 -8.58 3.32 -6.95
C VAL A 35 -8.53 1.81 -7.09
N LEU A 36 -9.34 1.05 -6.33
CA LEU A 36 -9.33 -0.41 -6.38
C LEU A 36 -9.66 -0.96 -7.77
N VAL A 37 -10.65 -0.37 -8.46
CA VAL A 37 -11.01 -0.76 -9.83
C VAL A 37 -9.85 -0.51 -10.79
N GLU A 38 -9.27 0.68 -10.77
CA GLU A 38 -8.17 1.04 -11.68
C GLU A 38 -6.89 0.25 -11.42
N LEU A 39 -6.60 -0.10 -10.15
CA LEU A 39 -5.49 -0.97 -9.77
C LEU A 39 -5.72 -2.40 -10.27
N ALA A 40 -6.94 -2.92 -10.19
CA ALA A 40 -7.29 -4.25 -10.71
C ALA A 40 -7.22 -4.30 -12.25
N LEU A 41 -7.62 -3.23 -12.94
CA LEU A 41 -7.46 -3.10 -14.39
C LEU A 41 -5.99 -3.04 -14.82
N ARG A 42 -5.11 -2.52 -13.96
CA ARG A 42 -3.66 -2.45 -14.17
C ARG A 42 -2.92 -3.53 -13.37
N ASP A 43 -3.56 -4.67 -13.19
CA ASP A 43 -2.91 -5.79 -12.53
C ASP A 43 -1.68 -6.27 -13.33
N VAL A 44 -0.60 -6.60 -12.63
CA VAL A 44 0.66 -7.10 -13.21
C VAL A 44 0.47 -8.35 -14.08
N GLN A 45 -0.55 -9.17 -13.81
CA GLN A 45 -0.89 -10.34 -14.63
C GLN A 45 -1.60 -9.96 -15.94
N ASN A 46 -2.21 -8.77 -15.99
CA ASN A 46 -3.02 -8.29 -17.11
C ASN A 46 -2.27 -7.23 -17.95
N GLY A 47 -0.94 -7.21 -17.90
CA GLY A 47 -0.13 -6.23 -18.63
C GLY A 47 -0.01 -4.86 -17.94
N GLY A 48 -0.48 -4.75 -16.69
CA GLY A 48 -0.29 -3.57 -15.86
C GLY A 48 0.93 -3.68 -14.94
N VAL A 49 0.97 -2.89 -13.86
CA VAL A 49 2.15 -2.72 -13.01
C VAL A 49 1.82 -2.76 -11.51
N TRP A 50 0.56 -3.00 -11.19
CA TRP A 50 0.05 -3.03 -9.83
C TRP A 50 -0.32 -4.44 -9.42
N GLN A 51 -0.16 -4.73 -8.14
CA GLN A 51 -0.74 -5.91 -7.51
C GLN A 51 -1.47 -5.43 -6.26
N ALA A 52 -2.80 -5.39 -6.31
CA ALA A 52 -3.62 -4.87 -5.22
C ALA A 52 -4.26 -6.01 -4.43
N GLY A 53 -3.81 -6.20 -3.20
CA GLY A 53 -4.43 -7.07 -2.21
C GLY A 53 -5.14 -6.28 -1.10
N PRO A 54 -5.86 -6.97 -0.21
CA PRO A 54 -6.69 -6.32 0.79
C PRO A 54 -5.92 -5.62 1.93
N SER A 55 -4.63 -5.89 2.09
CA SER A 55 -3.81 -5.24 3.13
C SER A 55 -2.57 -4.57 2.55
N LEU A 56 -2.36 -4.72 1.25
CA LEU A 56 -1.11 -4.38 0.59
C LEU A 56 -1.31 -4.15 -0.90
N TRP A 57 -0.87 -3.00 -1.39
CA TRP A 57 -0.72 -2.75 -2.82
C TRP A 57 0.76 -2.67 -3.16
N SER A 58 1.18 -3.33 -4.23
CA SER A 58 2.56 -3.34 -4.69
C SER A 58 2.67 -2.77 -6.09
N ARG A 59 3.70 -1.94 -6.32
CA ARG A 59 4.04 -1.36 -7.62
C ARG A 59 5.34 -1.97 -8.12
N TYR A 60 5.35 -2.47 -9.34
CA TYR A 60 6.51 -3.07 -10.01
C TYR A 60 6.92 -2.24 -11.21
N ASP A 61 8.18 -2.24 -11.64
CA ASP A 61 8.62 -1.47 -12.82
C ASP A 61 7.87 -1.82 -14.11
N ARG A 62 7.50 -3.09 -14.28
CA ARG A 62 6.89 -3.61 -15.50
C ARG A 62 5.86 -4.73 -15.20
N PRO A 63 5.06 -5.13 -16.19
CA PRO A 63 4.15 -6.26 -16.05
C PRO A 63 4.88 -7.57 -15.79
N TRP A 64 4.22 -8.50 -15.12
CA TRP A 64 4.75 -9.85 -14.96
C TRP A 64 4.69 -10.58 -16.30
N HIS A 65 5.70 -11.38 -16.56
CA HIS A 65 5.75 -12.21 -17.75
C HIS A 65 5.76 -13.67 -17.31
N GLY A 66 4.56 -14.16 -17.00
CA GLY A 66 4.27 -15.51 -16.51
C GLY A 66 3.76 -15.54 -15.07
N PRO A 67 3.28 -16.71 -14.60
CA PRO A 67 2.85 -16.91 -13.21
C PRO A 67 3.98 -16.57 -12.24
N ASP A 68 3.64 -15.96 -11.10
CA ASP A 68 4.57 -15.63 -10.02
C ASP A 68 5.79 -14.78 -10.43
N ASN A 69 5.61 -13.87 -11.39
CA ASN A 69 6.65 -12.93 -11.81
C ASN A 69 7.88 -13.59 -12.47
N ALA A 70 7.66 -14.60 -13.31
CA ALA A 70 8.73 -15.42 -13.88
C ALA A 70 9.82 -14.65 -14.66
N ALA A 71 9.59 -13.40 -15.12
CA ALA A 71 10.62 -12.56 -15.77
C ALA A 71 11.20 -11.44 -14.90
N GLY A 72 10.98 -11.46 -13.59
CA GLY A 72 11.70 -10.58 -12.65
C GLY A 72 11.35 -9.10 -12.81
N ALA A 73 10.06 -8.76 -12.88
CA ALA A 73 9.63 -7.40 -12.59
C ALA A 73 10.14 -7.03 -11.18
N GLU A 74 10.77 -5.88 -11.07
CA GLU A 74 11.42 -5.45 -9.85
C GLU A 74 10.47 -4.55 -9.06
N LEU A 75 10.36 -4.83 -7.76
CA LEU A 75 9.44 -4.13 -6.89
C LEU A 75 9.93 -2.69 -6.68
N ILE A 76 9.10 -1.72 -7.02
CA ILE A 76 9.33 -0.29 -6.73
C ILE A 76 8.97 0.01 -5.28
N GLY A 77 7.81 -0.47 -4.82
CA GLY A 77 7.35 -0.19 -3.47
C GLY A 77 6.01 -0.80 -3.11
N ARG A 78 5.64 -0.61 -1.85
CA ARG A 78 4.46 -1.18 -1.20
C ARG A 78 3.69 -0.13 -0.43
N ILE A 79 2.38 -0.17 -0.54
CA ILE A 79 1.43 0.65 0.22
C ILE A 79 0.65 -0.28 1.13
N HIS A 80 0.86 -0.14 2.44
CA HIS A 80 0.14 -0.91 3.44
C HIS A 80 -1.16 -0.21 3.81
N VAL A 81 -2.26 -0.94 3.63
CA VAL A 81 -3.61 -0.43 3.79
C VAL A 81 -4.41 -1.24 4.80
N ALA A 82 -5.37 -0.58 5.44
CA ALA A 82 -6.39 -1.21 6.26
C ALA A 82 -7.77 -0.72 5.82
N TYR A 83 -8.71 -1.64 5.62
CA TYR A 83 -10.10 -1.27 5.38
C TYR A 83 -10.81 -0.95 6.69
N GLY A 84 -11.53 0.16 6.73
CA GLY A 84 -12.33 0.56 7.87
C GLY A 84 -13.38 -0.49 8.24
N THR A 85 -13.42 -0.88 9.51
CA THR A 85 -14.60 -1.52 10.13
C THR A 85 -14.97 -0.64 11.33
N PRO A 86 -16.25 -0.22 11.53
CA PRO A 86 -17.49 -0.61 10.85
C PRO A 86 -17.91 0.26 9.64
N THR A 87 -17.24 1.38 9.37
CA THR A 87 -17.44 2.19 8.16
C THR A 87 -16.71 1.50 7.00
N LYS A 88 -17.37 0.49 6.42
CA LYS A 88 -16.87 -0.50 5.44
C LYS A 88 -16.20 0.02 4.17
N TYR A 89 -15.94 1.30 4.04
CA TYR A 89 -15.68 1.91 2.76
C TYR A 89 -14.47 2.85 2.72
N GLU A 90 -13.89 3.20 3.85
CA GLU A 90 -12.66 4.01 3.86
C GLU A 90 -11.42 3.11 3.88
N ILE A 91 -10.37 3.52 3.17
CA ILE A 91 -9.07 2.84 3.20
C ILE A 91 -8.10 3.72 3.98
N THR A 92 -7.47 3.14 5.00
CA THR A 92 -6.42 3.82 5.77
C THR A 92 -5.04 3.37 5.27
N ILE A 93 -4.25 4.29 4.72
CA ILE A 93 -2.84 4.07 4.41
C ILE A 93 -2.02 4.42 5.65
N TYR A 94 -1.37 3.41 6.24
CA TYR A 94 -0.62 3.59 7.49
C TYR A 94 0.90 3.46 7.33
N ARG A 95 1.37 2.81 6.25
CA ARG A 95 2.81 2.65 5.98
C ARG A 95 3.05 2.52 4.49
N VAL A 96 4.14 3.11 4.02
CA VAL A 96 4.59 2.98 2.64
C VAL A 96 6.08 2.71 2.64
N THR A 97 6.50 1.81 1.77
CA THR A 97 7.90 1.43 1.64
C THR A 97 8.29 1.51 0.19
N VAL A 98 9.36 2.24 -0.11
CA VAL A 98 10.00 2.28 -1.42
C VAL A 98 11.28 1.47 -1.34
N THR A 99 11.51 0.59 -2.31
CA THR A 99 12.73 -0.21 -2.36
C THR A 99 13.92 0.65 -2.79
N LEU A 100 15.15 0.14 -2.61
CA LEU A 100 16.35 0.82 -3.13
C LEU A 100 16.23 1.07 -4.63
N PHE A 101 15.79 0.05 -5.37
CA PHE A 101 15.56 0.13 -6.81
C PHE A 101 14.52 1.20 -7.17
N GLY A 102 13.37 1.22 -6.48
CA GLY A 102 12.37 2.27 -6.66
C GLY A 102 12.94 3.67 -6.41
N SER A 103 13.71 3.84 -5.34
CA SER A 103 14.35 5.11 -5.01
C SER A 103 15.37 5.55 -6.07
N GLN A 104 16.17 4.61 -6.61
CA GLN A 104 17.11 4.89 -7.71
C GLN A 104 16.40 5.30 -9.01
N LEU A 105 15.17 4.83 -9.23
CA LEU A 105 14.30 5.27 -10.32
C LEU A 105 13.58 6.60 -10.02
N GLY A 106 13.84 7.22 -8.87
CA GLY A 106 13.25 8.51 -8.48
C GLY A 106 11.90 8.41 -7.76
N TRP A 107 11.47 7.22 -7.36
CA TRP A 107 10.25 7.06 -6.57
C TRP A 107 10.45 7.53 -5.13
N SER A 108 9.45 8.23 -4.62
CA SER A 108 9.31 8.57 -3.22
C SER A 108 8.02 7.97 -2.66
N VAL A 109 7.87 8.02 -1.34
CA VAL A 109 6.64 7.62 -0.66
C VAL A 109 5.46 8.46 -1.15
N GLU A 110 5.66 9.77 -1.31
CA GLU A 110 4.63 10.68 -1.84
C GLU A 110 4.27 10.33 -3.28
N SER A 111 5.25 10.15 -4.17
CA SER A 111 4.97 9.87 -5.59
C SER A 111 4.30 8.50 -5.79
N LEU A 112 4.67 7.50 -4.97
CA LEU A 112 4.04 6.17 -5.00
C LEU A 112 2.59 6.23 -4.51
N CYS A 113 2.32 6.97 -3.44
CA CYS A 113 0.96 7.21 -2.98
C CYS A 113 0.14 7.99 -4.02
N ASP A 114 0.68 9.07 -4.57
CA ASP A 114 -0.01 9.92 -5.54
C ASP A 114 -0.32 9.17 -6.84
N GLU A 115 0.54 8.24 -7.28
CA GLU A 115 0.24 7.39 -8.43
C GLU A 115 -0.98 6.50 -8.15
N ALA A 116 -1.03 5.83 -6.99
CA ALA A 116 -2.17 4.99 -6.63
C ALA A 116 -3.45 5.80 -6.41
N LEU A 117 -3.36 6.88 -5.63
CA LEU A 117 -4.49 7.73 -5.23
C LEU A 117 -5.02 8.59 -6.38
N GLY A 118 -4.18 8.91 -7.36
CA GLY A 118 -4.55 9.68 -8.54
C GLY A 118 -5.68 9.04 -9.34
N HIS A 119 -5.80 7.71 -9.29
CA HIS A 119 -6.94 6.97 -9.86
C HIS A 119 -8.29 7.28 -9.21
N GLY A 120 -8.27 7.75 -7.95
CA GLY A 120 -9.44 8.26 -7.24
C GLY A 120 -9.53 9.79 -7.21
N GLY A 121 -8.70 10.49 -7.99
CA GLY A 121 -8.66 11.95 -8.02
C GLY A 121 -8.04 12.58 -6.77
N LEU A 122 -7.22 11.83 -6.01
CA LEU A 122 -6.60 12.29 -4.78
C LEU A 122 -5.07 12.30 -4.86
N ARG A 123 -4.47 13.12 -4.00
CA ARG A 123 -3.05 13.03 -3.64
C ARG A 123 -2.94 12.76 -2.15
N LEU A 124 -1.78 12.26 -1.73
CA LEU A 124 -1.51 11.96 -0.32
C LEU A 124 -1.71 13.18 0.58
N LYS A 125 -1.36 14.39 0.10
CA LYS A 125 -1.55 15.64 0.82
C LYS A 125 -3.01 16.05 0.98
N ASP A 126 -3.88 15.62 0.06
CA ASP A 126 -5.30 15.98 0.03
C ASP A 126 -6.14 15.00 0.87
N CYS A 127 -5.57 13.84 1.23
CA CYS A 127 -6.22 12.86 2.08
C CYS A 127 -6.41 13.38 3.52
N PRO A 128 -7.63 13.25 4.08
CA PRO A 128 -7.86 13.45 5.51
C PRO A 128 -6.90 12.60 6.34
N ARG A 129 -6.51 13.11 7.50
CA ARG A 129 -5.55 12.45 8.39
C ARG A 129 -6.31 11.83 9.55
N ALA A 130 -6.02 10.55 9.84
CA ALA A 130 -6.61 9.87 10.97
C ALA A 130 -6.26 10.61 12.26
N THR A 131 -7.27 11.13 12.95
CA THR A 131 -7.11 11.75 14.26
C THR A 131 -6.71 10.66 15.25
N LEU A 132 -5.49 10.73 15.79
CA LEU A 132 -5.09 9.89 16.92
C LEU A 132 -5.94 10.30 18.12
N ALA A 133 -6.91 9.47 18.50
CA ALA A 133 -7.51 9.58 19.82
C ALA A 133 -6.38 9.46 20.86
N ALA A 134 -6.35 10.35 21.85
CA ALA A 134 -5.34 10.28 22.91
C ALA A 134 -5.36 8.89 23.54
N PRO A 135 -4.18 8.29 23.84
CA PRO A 135 -4.15 6.98 24.49
C PRO A 135 -4.98 7.04 25.78
N PRO A 136 -5.79 6.00 26.08
CA PRO A 136 -6.55 5.97 27.32
C PRO A 136 -5.58 6.11 28.50
N PRO A 137 -5.94 6.87 29.56
CA PRO A 137 -5.09 7.00 30.73
C PRO A 137 -4.79 5.61 31.30
N PRO A 138 -3.56 5.37 31.80
CA PRO A 138 -3.18 4.09 32.37
C PRO A 138 -4.15 3.69 33.47
N PHE A 139 -4.57 2.42 33.47
CA PHE A 139 -5.43 1.85 34.51
C PHE A 139 -4.82 2.16 35.88
N ARG A 140 -5.53 2.95 36.69
CA ARG A 140 -5.25 3.05 38.13
C ARG A 140 -6.01 1.91 38.80
N GLY A 141 -5.25 0.90 39.25
CA GLY A 141 -5.73 -0.10 40.21
C GLY A 141 -5.80 0.46 41.62
#